data_AF-A0A944GJY3-F1
#
_entry.id   AF-A0A944GJY3-F1
#
_cell.length_a   1.000
_cell.length_b   1.000
_cell.length_c   1.000
_cell.angle_alpha   90.00
_cell.angle_beta   90.00
_cell.angle_gamma   90.00
#
_symmetry.space_group_name_H-M   'P 1'
#
loop_
_entity.id
_entity.type
_entity.pdbx_description
1 polymer ?
#
loop_
_entity_poly.entity_id
_entity_poly.type
_entity_poly.pdbx_seq_one_letter_code
_entity_poly.pdbx_strand_id
1 'polypeptide(L)' 'MKFYVAKKGETLHSISQEYGVRMKSLLKLNAMKPNEELITGQKIFFQ' A
#
# COMPACT_ATOMS: atom_id res chain seq x y z
N MET A 1 7.22 0.26 -13.31
CA MET A 1 6.62 0.43 -11.96
C MET A 1 5.84 -0.83 -11.63
N LYS A 2 6.07 -1.44 -10.47
CA LYS A 2 5.26 -2.56 -9.99
C LYS A 2 4.12 -1.99 -9.15
N PHE A 3 2.96 -2.66 -9.20
CA PHE A 3 1.83 -2.31 -8.37
C PHE A 3 1.14 -3.59 -7.90
N TYR A 4 0.43 -3.47 -6.78
CA TYR A 4 -0.47 -4.46 -6.24
C TYR A 4 -1.88 -3.89 -6.19
N VAL A 5 -2.89 -4.75 -6.32
CA VAL A 5 -4.29 -4.34 -6.22
C VAL A 5 -4.80 -4.77 -4.86
N ALA A 6 -5.14 -3.79 -4.02
CA ALA A 6 -5.61 -4.02 -2.68
C ALA A 6 -6.90 -4.87 -2.68
N LYS A 7 -6.92 -5.89 -1.82
CA LYS A 7 -8.06 -6.76 -1.56
C LYS A 7 -8.81 -6.28 -0.33
N LYS A 8 -10.02 -6.81 -0.16
CA LYS A 8 -10.89 -6.47 0.98
C LYS A 8 -10.21 -6.84 2.30
N GLY A 9 -10.11 -5.86 3.20
CA GLY A 9 -9.55 -6.04 4.55
C GLY A 9 -8.03 -5.90 4.63
N GLU A 10 -7.34 -5.62 3.54
CA GLU A 10 -5.91 -5.35 3.58
C GLU A 10 -5.59 -3.92 4.03
N THR A 11 -4.39 -3.74 4.56
CA THR A 11 -3.86 -2.43 4.94
C THR A 11 -2.53 -2.21 4.24
N LEU A 12 -2.12 -0.95 4.15
CA LEU A 12 -0.77 -0.61 3.71
C LEU A 12 0.28 -1.35 4.56
N HIS A 13 0.04 -1.48 5.86
CA HIS A 13 0.90 -2.23 6.78
C HIS A 13 1.05 -3.69 6.38
N SER A 14 -0.05 -4.40 6.09
CA SER A 14 0.03 -5.81 5.66
C SER A 14 0.79 -5.96 4.34
N ILE A 15 0.54 -5.08 3.37
CA ILE A 15 1.26 -5.06 2.08
C ILE A 15 2.76 -4.77 2.30
N SER A 16 3.09 -3.88 3.22
CA SER A 16 4.49 -3.56 3.56
C SER A 16 5.26 -4.74 4.13
N GLN A 17 4.63 -5.51 5.01
CA GLN A 17 5.21 -6.72 5.59
C GLN A 17 5.36 -7.83 4.53
N GLU A 18 4.31 -8.05 3.73
CA GLU A 18 4.29 -9.11 2.71
C GLU A 18 5.35 -8.89 1.63
N TYR A 19 5.51 -7.66 1.15
CA TYR A 19 6.43 -7.32 0.06
C TYR A 19 7.79 -6.80 0.55
N GLY A 20 8.02 -6.72 1.86
CA GLY A 20 9.29 -6.25 2.43
C GLY A 20 9.62 -4.79 2.10
N VAL A 21 8.62 -3.95 1.86
CA VAL A 21 8.78 -2.55 1.45
C VAL A 21 8.50 -1.61 2.62
N ARG A 22 9.22 -0.50 2.70
CA ARG A 22 9.06 0.45 3.83
C ARG A 22 7.75 1.21 3.75
N MET A 23 7.07 1.33 4.88
CA MET A 23 5.78 2.05 4.97
C MET A 23 5.85 3.50 4.51
N LYS A 24 6.89 4.22 4.94
CA LYS A 24 7.13 5.61 4.52
C LYS A 24 7.25 5.75 2.99
N SER A 25 7.83 4.77 2.31
CA SER A 25 7.96 4.76 0.86
C SER A 25 6.62 4.56 0.18
N LEU A 26 5.82 3.60 0.67
CA LEU A 26 4.48 3.34 0.16
C LEU A 26 3.56 4.56 0.31
N LEU A 27 3.54 5.17 1.51
CA LEU A 27 2.74 6.37 1.77
C LEU A 27 3.09 7.51 0.81
N LYS A 28 4.39 7.78 0.64
CA LYS A 28 4.86 8.84 -0.26
C LYS A 28 4.51 8.55 -1.72
N LEU A 29 4.72 7.32 -2.19
CA LEU A 29 4.50 6.95 -3.58
C LEU A 29 3.02 6.91 -3.96
N ASN A 30 2.15 6.60 -3.00
CA ASN A 30 0.70 6.51 -3.22
C ASN A 30 -0.06 7.76 -2.72
N ALA A 31 0.65 8.80 -2.27
CA ALA A 31 0.09 10.02 -1.68
C ALA A 31 -0.92 9.77 -0.55
N MET A 32 -0.68 8.72 0.25
CA MET A 32 -1.58 8.28 1.32
C MET A 32 -1.11 8.77 2.70
N LYS A 33 -2.07 8.93 3.62
CA LYS A 33 -1.79 9.21 5.02
C LYS A 33 -1.61 7.92 5.83
N PRO A 34 -0.87 7.92 6.95
CA PRO A 34 -0.61 6.71 7.75
C PRO A 34 -1.86 5.95 8.24
N ASN A 35 -2.96 6.66 8.47
CA ASN A 35 -4.22 6.11 8.99
C ASN A 35 -5.30 6.02 7.90
N GLU A 36 -4.92 6.18 6.63
CA GLU A 36 -5.86 6.07 5.52
C GLU A 36 -6.10 4.60 5.20
N GLU A 37 -7.38 4.22 5.18
CA GLU A 37 -7.78 2.86 4.83
C GLU A 37 -7.62 2.61 3.33
N LEU A 38 -7.29 1.36 2.98
CA LEU A 38 -7.23 0.95 1.59
C LEU A 38 -8.63 0.69 1.05
N ILE A 39 -8.90 1.22 -0.14
CA ILE A 39 -10.10 0.89 -0.89
C ILE A 39 -9.85 -0.41 -1.64
N THR A 40 -10.79 -1.35 -1.57
CA THR A 40 -10.70 -2.59 -2.36
C THR A 40 -10.63 -2.26 -3.86
N GLY A 41 -9.66 -2.84 -4.56
CA GLY A 41 -9.38 -2.54 -5.97
C GLY A 41 -8.40 -1.37 -6.18
N GLN A 42 -7.95 -0.69 -5.12
CA GLN A 42 -6.97 0.39 -5.22
C GLN A 42 -5.60 -0.14 -5.66
N LYS A 43 -4.96 0.58 -6.58
CA LYS A 43 -3.58 0.27 -6.99
C LYS A 43 -2.59 0.87 -6.01
N ILE A 44 -1.76 0.02 -5.45
CA ILE A 44 -0.67 0.39 -4.56
C ILE A 44 0.64 0.17 -5.28
N PHE A 45 1.32 1.28 -5.58
CA PHE A 45 2.60 1.31 -6.24
C PHE A 45 3.73 1.10 -5.24
N PHE A 46 4.72 0.32 -5.64
CA PHE A 46 5.99 0.15 -4.93
C PHE A 46 7.14 0.00 -5.93
N GLN A 47 8.36 0.31 -5.48
CA GLN A 47 9.59 0.18 -6.24
C GLN A 47 10.43 -0.97 -5.70
#